data_AF-A0A0F9CGW0-F1
#
_entry.id   AF-A0A0F9CGW0-F1
#
_cell.length_a   1.000
_cell.length_b   1.000
_cell.length_c   1.000
_cell.angle_alpha   90.00
_cell.angle_beta   90.00
_cell.angle_gamma   90.00
#
_symmetry.space_group_name_H-M   'P 1'
#
loop_
_entity.id
_entity.type
_entity.pdbx_description
1 polymer ?
#
loop_
_entity_poly.entity_id
_entity_poly.type
_entity_poly.pdbx_seq_one_letter_code
_entity_poly.pdbx_strand_id
1 'polypeptide(L)'
;GHSTLGMKWSDSSIELIKKGLAEYYKNNSNTYQDTVAKYSVGSNSATVVVPNLNQSTTYHYKVTIEDIYGNEVSTTDRTLVTSGLTITHAEQTTPPTNSTDAITTISTATIKFAVNSSKYFGARVYYGVGYSSYSGAVYSSGEGKYVATIDNLASNTSYPYKIAVIDSEGQEISQEYTPGFKTKTFEVQTLKLGGVAYQSGMTISTADSAILTFITNNSSAIADLKYSSAQGGDHLRGEPDGGGNYSLVANELKPATTYSFDLFAEDNTGAKTTTVNGSFKTADFDILSSSIDQIAEDSAVITWSTNALATADIVVSGEGGAYSKTINVSTPTKNGSEIIHNLKPGQSYSATIDAYDSLHATAADIDKPKHTDSSVVVFGSSSFYATDLGSVVTSNSSAEIRWNTASKLSDSFVKYWEGADEANASVLGSLTLDVAHLVTLRGLKSGTTYNYKVYSKDANGNLTEDVEIGTNKNQGTFETDNFTISISGAGYSATTNSVTVTSSTTPDVETNRFVEIDNKKRGIDSLTTGSKEI
;
A
#
# COMPACT_ATOMS: atom_id res chain seq x y z
N GLY A 1 5.84 -62.99 -14.25
CA GLY A 1 6.66 -62.09 -15.09
C GLY A 1 7.09 -62.85 -16.33
N HIS A 2 6.27 -62.79 -17.36
CA HIS A 2 5.98 -63.95 -18.20
C HIS A 2 6.78 -63.98 -19.51
N SER A 3 8.07 -64.23 -19.38
CA SER A 3 8.86 -65.05 -20.33
C SER A 3 9.39 -66.30 -19.62
N THR A 4 8.68 -66.69 -18.56
CA THR A 4 9.03 -67.75 -17.65
C THR A 4 7.85 -68.68 -17.47
N LEU A 5 8.05 -69.96 -17.77
CA LEU A 5 7.05 -71.00 -17.57
C LEU A 5 7.39 -71.78 -16.31
N GLY A 6 6.52 -71.70 -15.29
CA GLY A 6 6.58 -72.54 -14.10
C GLY A 6 5.94 -73.89 -14.38
N MET A 7 6.75 -74.91 -14.64
CA MET A 7 6.27 -76.27 -14.83
C MET A 7 6.28 -76.95 -13.47
N LYS A 8 5.10 -77.28 -12.93
CA LYS A 8 4.98 -78.06 -11.70
C LYS A 8 4.56 -79.48 -12.03
N TRP A 9 5.29 -80.44 -11.51
CA TRP A 9 4.93 -81.85 -11.57
C TRP A 9 4.92 -82.43 -10.16
N SER A 10 4.09 -83.44 -9.97
CA SER A 10 4.04 -84.26 -8.76
C SER A 10 3.69 -85.68 -9.17
N ASP A 11 4.42 -86.67 -8.65
CA ASP A 11 4.10 -88.07 -8.85
C ASP A 11 3.80 -88.69 -7.48
N SER A 12 2.57 -89.19 -7.31
CA SER A 12 2.13 -89.84 -6.07
C SER A 12 2.71 -91.23 -5.89
N SER A 13 3.32 -91.82 -6.93
CA SER A 13 3.94 -93.15 -6.90
C SER A 13 5.44 -93.13 -6.57
N ILE A 14 6.05 -91.94 -6.47
CA ILE A 14 7.48 -91.75 -6.20
C ILE A 14 7.65 -91.06 -4.84
N GLU A 15 8.31 -91.72 -3.89
CA GLU A 15 8.48 -91.17 -2.53
C GLU A 15 9.43 -89.95 -2.51
N LEU A 16 10.47 -89.92 -3.34
CA LEU A 16 11.48 -88.86 -3.37
C LEU A 16 12.06 -88.65 -4.79
N ILE A 17 11.90 -87.44 -5.35
CA ILE A 17 12.54 -87.04 -6.61
C ILE A 17 14.02 -86.70 -6.35
N LYS A 18 14.92 -87.00 -7.28
CA LYS A 18 16.34 -86.60 -7.23
C LYS A 18 16.62 -85.45 -8.19
N LYS A 19 16.10 -85.57 -9.40
CA LYS A 19 16.29 -84.62 -10.49
C LYS A 19 15.02 -84.57 -11.33
N GLY A 20 14.57 -83.37 -11.68
CA GLY A 20 13.60 -83.17 -12.75
C GLY A 20 14.20 -82.36 -13.87
N LEU A 21 14.00 -82.84 -15.08
CA LEU A 21 14.51 -82.28 -16.33
C LEU A 21 13.31 -81.82 -17.17
N ALA A 22 13.32 -80.56 -17.59
CA ALA A 22 12.39 -80.06 -18.60
C ALA A 22 13.15 -79.85 -19.91
N GLU A 23 12.72 -80.56 -20.95
CA GLU A 23 13.25 -80.45 -22.31
C GLU A 23 12.21 -79.76 -23.19
N TYR A 24 12.63 -78.79 -24.00
CA TYR A 24 11.69 -78.03 -24.84
C TYR A 24 12.29 -77.63 -26.20
N TYR A 25 11.42 -77.34 -27.17
CA TYR A 25 11.78 -76.75 -28.45
C TYR A 25 10.70 -75.83 -29.00
N LYS A 26 11.13 -74.88 -29.84
CA LYS A 26 10.24 -74.04 -30.66
C LYS A 26 9.78 -74.87 -31.85
N ASN A 27 8.50 -74.75 -32.24
CA ASN A 27 7.79 -75.56 -33.25
C ASN A 27 8.50 -75.78 -34.63
N ASN A 28 9.63 -75.13 -34.88
CA ASN A 28 10.33 -75.14 -36.16
C ASN A 28 11.52 -76.13 -36.18
N SER A 29 11.89 -76.72 -35.02
CA SER A 29 13.13 -77.51 -34.90
C SER A 29 12.92 -79.04 -34.81
N ASN A 30 11.70 -79.53 -34.58
CA ASN A 30 11.34 -80.97 -34.41
C ASN A 30 12.26 -81.80 -33.48
N THR A 31 13.11 -81.16 -32.69
CA THR A 31 14.11 -81.76 -31.81
C THR A 31 14.20 -80.91 -30.55
N TYR A 32 14.17 -81.53 -29.37
CA TYR A 32 14.39 -80.87 -28.09
C TYR A 32 15.85 -80.42 -28.00
N GLN A 33 16.09 -79.11 -28.09
CA GLN A 33 17.44 -78.54 -28.18
C GLN A 33 17.86 -77.85 -26.88
N ASP A 34 16.89 -77.38 -26.07
CA ASP A 34 17.16 -76.70 -24.81
C ASP A 34 16.64 -77.51 -23.62
N THR A 35 17.45 -77.56 -22.57
CA THR A 35 17.17 -78.35 -21.37
C THR A 35 17.38 -77.51 -20.12
N VAL A 36 16.37 -77.49 -19.23
CA VAL A 36 16.49 -76.88 -17.90
C VAL A 36 16.32 -77.97 -16.86
N ALA A 37 17.37 -78.20 -16.07
CA ALA A 37 17.35 -79.17 -14.98
C ALA A 37 17.13 -78.47 -13.64
N LYS A 38 16.37 -79.11 -12.75
CA LYS A 38 16.31 -78.76 -11.33
C LYS A 38 16.46 -79.99 -10.46
N TYR A 39 17.35 -79.90 -9.50
CA TYR A 39 17.57 -80.91 -8.48
C TYR A 39 16.68 -80.59 -7.29
N SER A 40 15.94 -81.57 -6.78
CA SER A 40 15.02 -81.37 -5.66
C SER A 40 14.94 -82.65 -4.85
N VAL A 41 15.84 -82.80 -3.87
CA VAL A 41 15.89 -83.96 -2.97
C VAL A 41 14.96 -83.71 -1.79
N GLY A 42 14.09 -84.67 -1.44
CA GLY A 42 13.20 -84.53 -0.27
C GLY A 42 11.76 -84.12 -0.57
N SER A 43 11.34 -84.04 -1.84
CA SER A 43 9.98 -83.62 -2.21
C SER A 43 9.43 -84.42 -3.38
N ASN A 44 8.13 -84.73 -3.33
CA ASN A 44 7.39 -85.40 -4.41
C ASN A 44 6.90 -84.42 -5.49
N SER A 45 7.30 -83.15 -5.43
CA SER A 45 7.01 -82.16 -6.45
C SER A 45 8.20 -81.23 -6.68
N ALA A 46 8.34 -80.75 -7.90
CA ALA A 46 9.33 -79.75 -8.24
C ALA A 46 8.77 -78.75 -9.25
N THR A 47 9.37 -77.56 -9.29
CA THR A 47 8.98 -76.48 -10.21
C THR A 47 10.21 -75.96 -10.94
N VAL A 48 10.23 -76.13 -12.26
CA VAL A 48 11.23 -75.52 -13.15
C VAL A 48 10.66 -74.28 -13.79
N VAL A 49 11.51 -73.25 -13.90
CA VAL A 49 11.19 -71.99 -14.55
C VAL A 49 12.05 -71.92 -15.81
N VAL A 50 11.43 -71.94 -16.99
CA VAL A 50 12.15 -71.82 -18.28
C VAL A 50 12.24 -70.35 -18.68
N PRO A 51 13.41 -69.69 -18.60
CA PRO A 51 13.54 -68.27 -18.94
C PRO A 51 13.62 -68.03 -20.45
N ASN A 52 13.46 -66.77 -20.87
CA ASN A 52 13.75 -66.28 -22.23
C ASN A 52 12.91 -66.89 -23.37
N LEU A 53 11.67 -67.32 -23.10
CA LEU A 53 10.75 -67.76 -24.16
C LEU A 53 10.23 -66.57 -24.98
N ASN A 54 10.14 -66.75 -26.31
CA ASN A 54 9.53 -65.78 -27.22
C ASN A 54 8.02 -65.67 -26.94
N GLN A 55 7.47 -64.47 -27.10
CA GLN A 55 6.04 -64.20 -26.90
C GLN A 55 5.19 -64.73 -28.07
N SER A 56 3.88 -64.93 -27.84
CA SER A 56 2.93 -65.44 -28.85
C SER A 56 3.41 -66.69 -29.61
N THR A 57 4.23 -67.52 -28.98
CA THR A 57 4.93 -68.62 -29.65
C THR A 57 4.51 -69.94 -29.05
N THR A 58 4.18 -70.91 -29.91
CA THR A 58 3.91 -72.29 -29.50
C THR A 58 5.23 -73.03 -29.24
N TYR A 59 5.36 -73.59 -28.04
CA TYR A 59 6.47 -74.44 -27.65
C TYR A 59 5.98 -75.85 -27.36
N HIS A 60 6.77 -76.83 -27.79
CA HIS A 60 6.60 -78.23 -27.44
C HIS A 60 7.56 -78.56 -26.29
N TYR A 61 7.08 -79.33 -25.32
CA TYR A 61 7.84 -79.66 -24.14
C TYR A 61 7.58 -81.08 -23.65
N LYS A 62 8.58 -81.63 -22.98
CA LYS A 62 8.54 -82.90 -22.30
C LYS A 62 9.21 -82.76 -20.94
N VAL A 63 8.64 -83.40 -19.92
CA VAL A 63 9.24 -83.44 -18.59
C VAL A 63 9.70 -84.86 -18.30
N THR A 64 10.95 -84.99 -17.90
CA THR A 64 11.58 -86.25 -17.48
C THR A 64 11.97 -86.11 -16.01
N ILE A 65 11.55 -87.04 -15.16
CA ILE A 65 11.92 -87.06 -13.75
C ILE A 65 12.73 -88.30 -13.44
N GLU A 66 13.76 -88.15 -12.62
CA GLU A 66 14.62 -89.21 -12.10
C GLU A 66 14.42 -89.28 -10.58
N ASP A 67 14.10 -90.47 -10.05
CA ASP A 67 14.00 -90.71 -8.62
C ASP A 67 15.40 -90.80 -7.95
N ILE A 68 15.44 -90.90 -6.61
CA ILE A 68 16.69 -91.05 -5.84
C ILE A 68 17.47 -92.34 -6.13
N TYR A 69 16.84 -93.30 -6.80
CA TYR A 69 17.42 -94.59 -7.18
C TYR A 69 17.87 -94.65 -8.64
N GLY A 70 17.62 -93.60 -9.43
CA GLY A 70 18.03 -93.49 -10.83
C GLY A 70 16.98 -93.97 -11.84
N ASN A 71 15.74 -94.23 -11.43
CA ASN A 71 14.66 -94.57 -12.36
C ASN A 71 14.09 -93.32 -13.01
N GLU A 72 13.96 -93.31 -14.33
CA GLU A 72 13.41 -92.20 -15.10
C GLU A 72 12.00 -92.46 -15.62
N VAL A 73 11.13 -91.46 -15.50
CA VAL A 73 9.83 -91.43 -16.20
C VAL A 73 9.64 -90.11 -16.92
N SER A 74 9.03 -90.19 -18.09
CA SER A 74 8.88 -89.11 -19.06
C SER A 74 7.40 -88.87 -19.35
N THR A 75 6.98 -87.60 -19.46
CA THR A 75 5.66 -87.29 -20.01
C THR A 75 5.61 -87.53 -21.51
N THR A 76 4.41 -87.64 -22.07
CA THR A 76 4.19 -87.42 -23.50
C THR A 76 4.51 -85.98 -23.88
N ASP A 77 4.72 -85.73 -25.18
CA ASP A 77 4.87 -84.36 -25.70
C ASP A 77 3.63 -83.52 -25.38
N ARG A 78 3.85 -82.26 -25.01
CA ARG A 78 2.81 -81.30 -24.67
C ARG A 78 3.12 -79.96 -25.31
N THR A 79 2.08 -79.21 -25.64
CA THR A 79 2.22 -77.88 -26.22
C THR A 79 1.78 -76.80 -25.23
N LEU A 80 2.44 -75.66 -25.30
CA LEU A 80 1.98 -74.42 -24.67
C LEU A 80 2.14 -73.26 -25.63
N VAL A 81 1.36 -72.20 -25.42
CA VAL A 81 1.47 -70.94 -26.15
C VAL A 81 1.83 -69.86 -25.13
N THR A 82 2.94 -69.17 -25.34
CA THR A 82 3.29 -68.00 -24.51
C THR A 82 2.32 -66.85 -24.80
N SER A 83 1.95 -66.10 -23.77
CA SER A 83 1.10 -64.92 -23.93
C SER A 83 1.75 -63.88 -24.85
N GLY A 84 0.93 -63.17 -25.63
CA GLY A 84 1.39 -62.06 -26.46
C GLY A 84 1.56 -60.76 -25.69
N LEU A 85 2.30 -59.82 -26.28
CA LEU A 85 2.49 -58.49 -25.75
C LEU A 85 1.16 -57.70 -25.84
N THR A 86 0.73 -57.09 -24.74
CA THR A 86 -0.50 -56.30 -24.67
C THR A 86 -0.23 -54.95 -24.03
N ILE A 87 -0.84 -53.90 -24.57
CA ILE A 87 -0.87 -52.56 -23.99
C ILE A 87 -2.11 -52.44 -23.11
N THR A 88 -1.96 -51.95 -21.90
CA THR A 88 -3.04 -51.70 -20.94
C THR A 88 -2.82 -50.35 -20.28
N HIS A 89 -3.86 -49.54 -20.09
CA HIS A 89 -3.71 -48.31 -19.34
C HIS A 89 -3.52 -48.57 -17.84
N ALA A 90 -2.58 -47.84 -17.23
CA ALA A 90 -2.01 -48.17 -15.91
C ALA A 90 -3.00 -47.99 -14.72
N GLU A 91 -4.25 -47.63 -14.97
CA GLU A 91 -5.28 -47.42 -13.93
C GLU A 91 -6.58 -48.23 -14.16
N GLN A 92 -6.63 -49.17 -15.12
CA GLN A 92 -7.84 -50.01 -15.33
C GLN A 92 -7.57 -51.51 -15.16
N THR A 93 -8.46 -52.17 -14.38
CA THR A 93 -8.55 -53.62 -14.22
C THR A 93 -9.53 -54.28 -15.22
N THR A 94 -10.03 -53.54 -16.21
CA THR A 94 -10.91 -54.05 -17.29
C THR A 94 -10.67 -53.30 -18.62
N PRO A 95 -10.96 -53.88 -19.79
CA PRO A 95 -10.67 -53.27 -21.10
C PRO A 95 -11.50 -52.00 -21.37
N PRO A 96 -10.89 -50.92 -21.92
CA PRO A 96 -11.53 -49.61 -21.99
C PRO A 96 -12.55 -49.52 -23.14
N THR A 97 -13.74 -49.00 -22.85
CA THR A 97 -14.74 -48.61 -23.86
C THR A 97 -14.86 -47.09 -24.05
N ASN A 98 -14.22 -46.23 -23.24
CA ASN A 98 -14.22 -44.78 -23.44
C ASN A 98 -12.92 -44.09 -22.96
N SER A 99 -12.58 -42.99 -23.64
CA SER A 99 -11.28 -42.28 -23.68
C SER A 99 -10.96 -41.37 -22.47
N THR A 100 -10.49 -41.89 -21.33
CA THR A 100 -10.21 -41.03 -20.15
C THR A 100 -8.78 -41.04 -19.60
N ASP A 101 -7.81 -41.74 -20.20
CA ASP A 101 -6.51 -41.94 -19.53
C ASP A 101 -5.45 -40.85 -19.80
N ALA A 102 -5.78 -39.82 -20.60
CA ALA A 102 -4.89 -38.69 -20.84
C ALA A 102 -5.20 -37.54 -19.87
N ILE A 103 -4.21 -37.11 -19.09
CA ILE A 103 -4.30 -35.90 -18.26
C ILE A 103 -3.98 -34.71 -19.15
N THR A 104 -4.99 -33.89 -19.47
CA THR A 104 -4.84 -32.76 -20.38
C THR A 104 -4.81 -31.42 -19.66
N THR A 105 -3.97 -30.52 -20.16
CA THR A 105 -4.04 -29.08 -19.93
C THR A 105 -4.62 -28.41 -21.18
N ILE A 106 -4.49 -27.09 -21.28
CA ILE A 106 -4.87 -26.35 -22.50
C ILE A 106 -3.93 -26.63 -23.68
N SER A 107 -2.67 -27.01 -23.42
CA SER A 107 -1.63 -27.13 -24.43
C SER A 107 -0.77 -28.39 -24.31
N THR A 108 -1.03 -29.21 -23.29
CA THR A 108 -0.30 -30.45 -23.06
C THR A 108 -1.24 -31.62 -22.77
N ALA A 109 -0.77 -32.83 -23.05
CA ALA A 109 -1.44 -34.08 -22.70
C ALA A 109 -0.41 -35.07 -22.16
N THR A 110 -0.70 -35.68 -21.01
CA THR A 110 0.12 -36.74 -20.43
C THR A 110 -0.62 -38.06 -20.55
N ILE A 111 -0.03 -39.02 -21.25
CA ILE A 111 -0.58 -40.36 -21.46
C ILE A 111 0.24 -41.35 -20.66
N LYS A 112 -0.42 -42.07 -19.75
CA LYS A 112 0.19 -43.13 -18.94
C LYS A 112 -0.33 -44.49 -19.40
N PHE A 113 0.56 -45.40 -19.73
CA PHE A 113 0.20 -46.75 -20.13
C PHE A 113 1.18 -47.77 -19.60
N ALA A 114 0.78 -49.03 -19.62
CA ALA A 114 1.56 -50.17 -19.20
C ALA A 114 1.58 -51.21 -20.31
N VAL A 115 2.60 -52.05 -20.27
CA VAL A 115 2.77 -53.21 -21.12
C VAL A 115 2.87 -54.41 -20.20
N ASN A 116 2.26 -55.54 -20.57
CA ASN A 116 2.27 -56.79 -19.78
C ASN A 116 3.65 -57.50 -19.76
N SER A 117 4.74 -56.72 -19.82
CA SER A 117 6.11 -57.18 -19.78
C SER A 117 6.96 -56.17 -19.02
N SER A 118 7.81 -56.67 -18.10
CA SER A 118 8.74 -55.85 -17.33
C SER A 118 10.03 -55.52 -18.08
N LYS A 119 10.16 -55.97 -19.35
CA LYS A 119 11.29 -55.65 -20.22
C LYS A 119 11.16 -54.20 -20.71
N TYR A 120 12.30 -53.56 -20.97
CA TYR A 120 12.33 -52.26 -21.62
C TYR A 120 12.05 -52.41 -23.12
N PHE A 121 11.12 -51.61 -23.62
CA PHE A 121 10.74 -51.51 -25.02
C PHE A 121 10.87 -50.05 -25.46
N GLY A 122 11.20 -49.80 -26.72
CA GLY A 122 11.07 -48.47 -27.29
C GLY A 122 9.59 -48.15 -27.42
N ALA A 123 9.10 -47.07 -26.82
CA ALA A 123 7.69 -46.72 -26.88
C ALA A 123 7.49 -45.29 -27.36
N ARG A 124 6.51 -45.10 -28.25
CA ARG A 124 6.14 -43.81 -28.84
C ARG A 124 4.64 -43.63 -28.80
N VAL A 125 4.20 -42.39 -28.65
CA VAL A 125 2.81 -42.01 -28.82
C VAL A 125 2.70 -41.10 -30.03
N TYR A 126 2.05 -41.60 -31.07
CA TYR A 126 1.70 -40.79 -32.24
C TYR A 126 0.35 -40.10 -32.00
N TYR A 127 0.19 -38.87 -32.49
CA TYR A 127 -1.01 -38.08 -32.25
C TYR A 127 -1.37 -37.18 -33.44
N GLY A 128 -2.62 -36.74 -33.48
CA GLY A 128 -3.18 -35.92 -34.56
C GLY A 128 -3.76 -36.74 -35.70
N VAL A 129 -4.46 -36.07 -36.61
CA VAL A 129 -5.11 -36.71 -37.77
C VAL A 129 -4.05 -37.39 -38.63
N GLY A 130 -4.17 -38.71 -38.81
CA GLY A 130 -3.20 -39.51 -39.57
C GLY A 130 -1.92 -39.89 -38.81
N TYR A 131 -1.82 -39.61 -37.50
CA TYR A 131 -0.73 -40.07 -36.62
C TYR A 131 0.68 -39.66 -37.09
N SER A 132 0.83 -38.47 -37.68
CA SER A 132 2.08 -37.97 -38.26
C SER A 132 3.04 -37.35 -37.24
N SER A 133 2.52 -36.83 -36.13
CA SER A 133 3.31 -36.30 -35.02
C SER A 133 3.51 -37.38 -33.96
N TYR A 134 4.64 -37.34 -33.23
CA TYR A 134 4.88 -38.27 -32.14
C TYR A 134 5.61 -37.62 -30.96
N SER A 135 5.36 -38.19 -29.77
CA SER A 135 6.15 -37.95 -28.57
C SER A 135 6.79 -39.26 -28.10
N GLY A 136 8.01 -39.18 -27.60
CA GLY A 136 8.67 -40.32 -26.96
C GLY A 136 8.01 -40.65 -25.63
N ALA A 137 7.87 -41.93 -25.31
CA ALA A 137 7.40 -42.36 -24.00
C ALA A 137 8.58 -42.74 -23.10
N VAL A 138 8.60 -42.20 -21.88
CA VAL A 138 9.64 -42.47 -20.89
C VAL A 138 9.24 -43.67 -20.05
N TYR A 139 10.15 -44.64 -19.91
CA TYR A 139 9.95 -45.80 -19.05
C TYR A 139 10.05 -45.41 -17.57
N SER A 140 9.00 -45.65 -16.80
CA SER A 140 9.03 -45.51 -15.33
C SER A 140 9.45 -46.85 -14.72
N SER A 141 10.45 -46.83 -13.83
CA SER A 141 11.20 -48.01 -13.38
C SER A 141 10.32 -49.19 -12.94
N GLY A 142 10.56 -50.35 -13.58
CA GLY A 142 10.35 -51.66 -12.98
C GLY A 142 8.95 -52.26 -13.04
N GLU A 143 8.15 -52.04 -14.09
CA GLU A 143 6.84 -52.70 -14.22
C GLU A 143 6.20 -52.61 -15.62
N GLY A 144 6.96 -52.30 -16.68
CA GLY A 144 6.36 -52.14 -18.02
C GLY A 144 5.55 -50.85 -18.19
N LYS A 145 5.70 -49.86 -17.30
CA LYS A 145 4.93 -48.60 -17.28
C LYS A 145 5.67 -47.48 -18.02
N TYR A 146 4.91 -46.70 -18.78
CA TYR A 146 5.39 -45.62 -19.63
C TYR A 146 4.57 -44.35 -19.44
N VAL A 147 5.24 -43.21 -19.56
CA VAL A 147 4.61 -41.88 -19.55
C VAL A 147 5.08 -41.12 -20.78
N ALA A 148 4.14 -40.66 -21.60
CA ALA A 148 4.41 -39.75 -22.71
C ALA A 148 3.77 -38.39 -22.43
N THR A 149 4.54 -37.33 -22.55
CA THR A 149 4.05 -35.95 -22.47
C THR A 149 4.07 -35.35 -23.86
N ILE A 150 2.94 -34.81 -24.30
CA ILE A 150 2.77 -34.14 -25.58
C ILE A 150 2.55 -32.67 -25.26
N ASP A 151 3.36 -31.80 -25.85
CA ASP A 151 3.29 -30.35 -25.65
C ASP A 151 2.88 -29.62 -26.94
N ASN A 152 2.70 -28.30 -26.86
CA ASN A 152 2.35 -27.42 -27.98
C ASN A 152 1.07 -27.82 -28.73
N LEU A 153 0.07 -28.30 -27.99
CA LEU A 153 -1.24 -28.63 -28.52
C LEU A 153 -2.13 -27.37 -28.56
N ALA A 154 -2.94 -27.23 -29.62
CA ALA A 154 -4.01 -26.25 -29.63
C ALA A 154 -5.08 -26.57 -28.56
N SER A 155 -5.63 -25.54 -27.92
CA SER A 155 -6.68 -25.66 -26.90
C SER A 155 -8.04 -26.07 -27.49
N ASN A 156 -8.93 -26.62 -26.66
CA ASN A 156 -10.27 -27.12 -27.03
C ASN A 156 -10.28 -28.06 -28.26
N THR A 157 -9.20 -28.77 -28.53
CA THR A 157 -8.99 -29.55 -29.75
C THR A 157 -8.90 -31.04 -29.42
N SER A 158 -9.61 -31.87 -30.18
CA SER A 158 -9.56 -33.33 -30.05
C SER A 158 -8.41 -33.91 -30.87
N TYR A 159 -7.63 -34.77 -30.25
CA TYR A 159 -6.48 -35.45 -30.85
C TYR A 159 -6.66 -36.96 -30.77
N PRO A 160 -6.92 -37.65 -31.89
CA PRO A 160 -6.73 -39.10 -31.93
C PRO A 160 -5.26 -39.42 -31.64
N TYR A 161 -4.99 -40.54 -30.96
CA TYR A 161 -3.62 -40.98 -30.70
C TYR A 161 -3.44 -42.49 -30.88
N LYS A 162 -2.20 -42.90 -31.13
CA LYS A 162 -1.78 -44.28 -31.31
C LYS A 162 -0.56 -44.55 -30.44
N ILE A 163 -0.66 -45.52 -29.55
CA ILE A 163 0.48 -46.03 -28.78
C ILE A 163 1.17 -47.10 -29.63
N ALA A 164 2.49 -46.99 -29.78
CA ALA A 164 3.33 -47.97 -30.47
C ALA A 164 4.46 -48.42 -29.53
N VAL A 165 4.60 -49.72 -29.35
CA VAL A 165 5.65 -50.35 -28.54
C VAL A 165 6.47 -51.24 -29.45
N ILE A 166 7.77 -50.97 -29.49
CA ILE A 166 8.77 -51.62 -30.33
C ILE A 166 9.69 -52.44 -29.43
N ASP A 167 9.77 -53.73 -29.70
CA ASP A 167 10.68 -54.62 -28.97
C ASP A 167 12.14 -54.51 -29.38
N SER A 168 12.99 -55.27 -28.69
CA SER A 168 14.44 -55.29 -28.96
C SER A 168 14.79 -55.87 -30.33
N GLU A 169 13.84 -56.51 -31.01
CA GLU A 169 13.99 -57.13 -32.33
C GLU A 169 13.39 -56.24 -33.44
N GLY A 170 12.80 -55.09 -33.06
CA GLY A 170 12.19 -54.12 -33.97
C GLY A 170 10.74 -54.41 -34.34
N GLN A 171 10.09 -55.39 -33.69
CA GLN A 171 8.68 -55.68 -33.92
C GLN A 171 7.80 -54.67 -33.17
N GLU A 172 6.89 -54.03 -33.90
CA GLU A 172 5.95 -53.05 -33.35
C GLU A 172 4.59 -53.71 -33.06
N ILE A 173 4.06 -53.45 -31.86
CA ILE A 173 2.63 -53.57 -31.58
C ILE A 173 2.05 -52.17 -31.41
N SER A 174 0.81 -51.95 -31.85
CA SER A 174 0.17 -50.65 -31.72
C SER A 174 -1.31 -50.74 -31.35
N GLN A 175 -1.79 -49.72 -30.65
CA GLN A 175 -3.20 -49.55 -30.30
C GLN A 175 -3.64 -48.11 -30.55
N GLU A 176 -4.77 -47.96 -31.26
CA GLU A 176 -5.34 -46.67 -31.63
C GLU A 176 -6.51 -46.27 -30.73
N TYR A 177 -6.65 -44.96 -30.51
CA TYR A 177 -7.68 -44.37 -29.67
C TYR A 177 -8.33 -43.19 -30.40
N THR A 178 -9.60 -43.36 -30.74
CA THR A 178 -10.40 -42.40 -31.53
C THR A 178 -11.75 -42.19 -30.84
N PRO A 179 -12.14 -40.95 -30.48
CA PRO A 179 -11.52 -39.68 -30.86
C PRO A 179 -10.25 -39.30 -30.09
N GLY A 180 -9.74 -40.15 -29.21
CA GLY A 180 -8.52 -39.92 -28.43
C GLY A 180 -8.77 -38.99 -27.24
N PHE A 181 -7.94 -37.96 -27.04
CA PHE A 181 -8.10 -37.00 -25.93
C PHE A 181 -8.49 -35.61 -26.45
N LYS A 182 -9.04 -34.75 -25.58
CA LYS A 182 -9.34 -33.36 -25.90
C LYS A 182 -8.62 -32.42 -24.93
N THR A 183 -7.92 -31.42 -25.46
CA THR A 183 -7.31 -30.36 -24.65
C THR A 183 -8.38 -29.48 -24.01
N LYS A 184 -8.07 -28.88 -22.86
CA LYS A 184 -8.97 -27.95 -22.18
C LYS A 184 -9.15 -26.68 -23.01
N THR A 185 -10.29 -25.99 -22.84
CA THR A 185 -10.53 -24.68 -23.43
C THR A 185 -9.65 -23.64 -22.75
N PHE A 186 -9.03 -22.72 -23.49
CA PHE A 186 -8.35 -21.57 -22.91
C PHE A 186 -9.36 -20.47 -22.54
N GLU A 187 -9.46 -20.12 -21.26
CA GLU A 187 -10.52 -19.24 -20.76
C GLU A 187 -10.09 -18.37 -19.57
N VAL A 188 -10.82 -17.26 -19.39
CA VAL A 188 -10.81 -16.45 -18.15
C VAL A 188 -11.73 -17.15 -17.15
N GLN A 189 -11.17 -17.58 -16.01
CA GLN A 189 -11.91 -18.39 -15.01
C GLN A 189 -12.64 -17.53 -13.98
N THR A 190 -12.03 -16.43 -13.57
CA THR A 190 -12.59 -15.51 -12.58
C THR A 190 -12.36 -14.10 -13.07
N LEU A 191 -13.32 -13.20 -12.87
CA LEU A 191 -13.15 -11.78 -13.13
C LEU A 191 -13.71 -11.00 -11.94
N LYS A 192 -12.91 -10.06 -11.47
CA LYS A 192 -13.24 -9.16 -10.38
C LYS A 192 -12.97 -7.73 -10.80
N LEU A 193 -13.78 -6.81 -10.29
CA LEU A 193 -13.65 -5.38 -10.48
C LEU A 193 -13.64 -4.72 -9.10
N GLY A 194 -12.59 -3.97 -8.76
CA GLY A 194 -12.44 -3.39 -7.42
C GLY A 194 -12.40 -4.45 -6.29
N GLY A 195 -11.92 -5.66 -6.59
CA GLY A 195 -11.80 -6.76 -5.62
C GLY A 195 -13.06 -7.62 -5.43
N VAL A 196 -14.21 -7.21 -5.98
CA VAL A 196 -15.46 -7.99 -5.94
C VAL A 196 -15.71 -8.72 -7.26
N ALA A 197 -16.46 -9.84 -7.23
CA ALA A 197 -16.81 -10.58 -8.43
C ALA A 197 -17.55 -9.67 -9.43
N TYR A 198 -17.11 -9.66 -10.68
CA TYR A 198 -17.62 -8.75 -11.69
C TYR A 198 -19.06 -9.08 -12.11
N GLN A 199 -19.87 -8.04 -12.24
CA GLN A 199 -21.19 -8.05 -12.88
C GLN A 199 -21.28 -6.86 -13.83
N SER A 200 -22.00 -7.03 -14.95
CA SER A 200 -22.12 -5.96 -15.94
C SER A 200 -22.90 -4.76 -15.39
N GLY A 201 -22.37 -3.56 -15.60
CA GLY A 201 -22.99 -2.30 -15.18
C GLY A 201 -22.77 -1.95 -13.71
N MET A 202 -21.85 -2.61 -13.00
CA MET A 202 -21.51 -2.25 -11.62
C MET A 202 -20.92 -0.85 -11.53
N THR A 203 -21.28 -0.13 -10.48
CA THR A 203 -20.62 1.10 -10.08
C THR A 203 -19.45 0.76 -9.14
N ILE A 204 -18.26 1.25 -9.46
CA ILE A 204 -17.07 1.10 -8.60
C ILE A 204 -16.98 2.25 -7.60
N SER A 205 -16.26 2.07 -6.49
CA SER A 205 -16.13 3.08 -5.44
C SER A 205 -15.14 4.21 -5.75
N THR A 206 -14.37 4.07 -6.83
CA THR A 206 -13.36 5.03 -7.27
C THR A 206 -13.92 5.88 -8.42
N ALA A 207 -13.65 7.18 -8.38
CA ALA A 207 -14.15 8.12 -9.39
C ALA A 207 -13.25 8.21 -10.63
N ASP A 208 -11.96 7.90 -10.50
CA ASP A 208 -10.95 8.13 -11.55
C ASP A 208 -10.12 6.92 -11.96
N SER A 209 -10.43 5.74 -11.43
CA SER A 209 -9.66 4.54 -11.70
C SER A 209 -10.51 3.30 -11.54
N ALA A 210 -10.14 2.21 -12.20
CA ALA A 210 -10.78 0.92 -12.09
C ALA A 210 -9.72 -0.19 -12.10
N ILE A 211 -9.83 -1.13 -11.16
CA ILE A 211 -8.91 -2.27 -11.06
C ILE A 211 -9.64 -3.53 -11.47
N LEU A 212 -9.21 -4.16 -12.57
CA LEU A 212 -9.68 -5.46 -13.02
C LEU A 212 -8.69 -6.52 -12.61
N THR A 213 -9.15 -7.52 -11.86
CA THR A 213 -8.34 -8.68 -11.47
C THR A 213 -8.98 -9.97 -11.94
N PHE A 214 -8.18 -10.89 -12.48
CA PHE A 214 -8.68 -12.13 -13.04
C PHE A 214 -7.61 -13.23 -13.07
N ILE A 215 -8.04 -14.45 -13.33
CA ILE A 215 -7.17 -15.62 -13.50
C ILE A 215 -7.55 -16.32 -14.80
N THR A 216 -6.55 -16.82 -15.52
CA THR A 216 -6.76 -17.71 -16.67
C THR A 216 -6.25 -19.11 -16.36
N ASN A 217 -6.64 -20.11 -17.14
CA ASN A 217 -6.02 -21.45 -17.05
C ASN A 217 -4.69 -21.56 -17.84
N ASN A 218 -4.10 -20.43 -18.23
CA ASN A 218 -2.76 -20.31 -18.78
C ASN A 218 -1.93 -19.28 -18.00
N SER A 219 -1.05 -19.75 -17.12
CA SER A 219 -0.21 -18.88 -16.28
C SER A 219 0.88 -18.10 -17.03
N SER A 220 0.97 -18.23 -18.35
CA SER A 220 1.96 -17.55 -19.19
C SER A 220 1.35 -16.74 -20.33
N ALA A 221 0.02 -16.57 -20.33
CA ALA A 221 -0.64 -15.72 -21.31
C ALA A 221 -0.44 -14.22 -21.00
N ILE A 222 -0.64 -13.37 -21.99
CA ILE A 222 -0.63 -11.91 -21.86
C ILE A 222 -2.06 -11.42 -21.93
N ALA A 223 -2.47 -10.63 -20.94
CA ALA A 223 -3.76 -9.98 -20.91
C ALA A 223 -3.81 -8.73 -21.79
N ASP A 224 -4.97 -8.50 -22.36
CA ASP A 224 -5.28 -7.37 -23.22
C ASP A 224 -6.65 -6.82 -22.82
N LEU A 225 -6.67 -5.59 -22.31
CA LEU A 225 -7.86 -4.88 -21.87
C LEU A 225 -8.00 -3.59 -22.66
N LYS A 226 -9.08 -3.49 -23.42
CA LYS A 226 -9.49 -2.25 -24.06
C LYS A 226 -10.71 -1.71 -23.34
N TYR A 227 -10.72 -0.42 -23.01
CA TYR A 227 -11.88 0.23 -22.41
C TYR A 227 -12.15 1.58 -23.05
N SER A 228 -13.42 1.98 -23.10
CA SER A 228 -13.82 3.24 -23.72
C SER A 228 -15.16 3.76 -23.22
N SER A 229 -15.34 5.06 -23.36
CA SER A 229 -16.57 5.81 -23.12
C SER A 229 -16.84 6.73 -24.33
N ALA A 230 -17.94 7.48 -24.31
CA ALA A 230 -18.22 8.50 -25.32
C ALA A 230 -17.15 9.62 -25.39
N GLN A 231 -16.34 9.79 -24.34
CA GLN A 231 -15.35 10.86 -24.21
C GLN A 231 -13.92 10.40 -24.50
N GLY A 232 -13.69 9.10 -24.72
CA GLY A 232 -12.36 8.54 -24.93
C GLY A 232 -12.19 7.16 -24.28
N GLY A 233 -11.03 6.55 -24.50
CA GLY A 233 -10.71 5.22 -24.02
C GLY A 233 -9.22 4.93 -24.16
N ASP A 234 -8.77 3.83 -23.58
CA ASP A 234 -7.37 3.41 -23.61
C ASP A 234 -7.25 1.89 -23.73
N HIS A 235 -6.02 1.43 -23.87
CA HIS A 235 -5.64 0.04 -24.07
C HIS A 235 -4.50 -0.32 -23.11
N LEU A 236 -4.74 -1.33 -22.28
CA LEU A 236 -3.76 -1.89 -21.35
C LEU A 236 -3.38 -3.30 -21.76
N ARG A 237 -2.09 -3.61 -21.63
CA ARG A 237 -1.56 -4.97 -21.70
C ARG A 237 -0.84 -5.29 -20.40
N GLY A 238 -0.96 -6.53 -19.94
CA GLY A 238 -0.31 -6.95 -18.69
C GLY A 238 0.01 -8.44 -18.65
N GLU A 239 1.10 -8.75 -17.96
CA GLU A 239 1.53 -10.11 -17.66
C GLU A 239 0.95 -10.56 -16.31
N PRO A 240 0.76 -11.87 -16.09
CA PRO A 240 0.32 -12.38 -14.80
C PRO A 240 1.43 -12.28 -13.76
N ASP A 241 1.04 -12.25 -12.48
CA ASP A 241 1.97 -12.45 -11.39
C ASP A 241 2.51 -13.90 -11.37
N GLY A 242 3.48 -14.18 -10.48
CA GLY A 242 4.05 -15.52 -10.33
C GLY A 242 3.04 -16.61 -9.90
N GLY A 243 1.81 -16.24 -9.55
CA GLY A 243 0.70 -17.13 -9.22
C GLY A 243 -0.37 -17.25 -10.32
N GLY A 244 -0.19 -16.59 -11.48
CA GLY A 244 -1.16 -16.62 -12.58
C GLY A 244 -2.33 -15.62 -12.45
N ASN A 245 -2.24 -14.63 -11.56
CA ASN A 245 -3.25 -13.59 -11.41
C ASN A 245 -2.87 -12.33 -12.20
N TYR A 246 -3.86 -11.71 -12.83
CA TYR A 246 -3.72 -10.44 -13.53
C TYR A 246 -4.29 -9.32 -12.68
N SER A 247 -3.67 -8.14 -12.74
CA SER A 247 -4.16 -6.90 -12.14
C SER A 247 -3.93 -5.74 -13.09
N LEU A 248 -4.98 -5.35 -13.82
CA LEU A 248 -4.96 -4.24 -14.76
C LEU A 248 -5.63 -3.03 -14.14
N VAL A 249 -4.95 -1.89 -14.15
CA VAL A 249 -5.43 -0.64 -13.55
C VAL A 249 -5.68 0.38 -14.66
N ALA A 250 -6.96 0.64 -14.93
CA ALA A 250 -7.39 1.75 -15.76
C ALA A 250 -7.34 3.03 -14.91
N ASN A 251 -6.53 4.00 -15.31
CA ASN A 251 -6.35 5.28 -14.62
C ASN A 251 -6.96 6.42 -15.44
N GLU A 252 -7.01 7.61 -14.84
CA GLU A 252 -7.45 8.85 -15.49
C GLU A 252 -8.87 8.75 -16.07
N LEU A 253 -9.73 8.00 -15.39
CA LEU A 253 -11.14 7.89 -15.73
C LEU A 253 -11.89 9.14 -15.27
N LYS A 254 -12.99 9.45 -15.96
CA LYS A 254 -13.88 10.54 -15.55
C LYS A 254 -14.85 10.03 -14.48
N PRO A 255 -15.13 10.80 -13.42
CA PRO A 255 -16.20 10.52 -12.47
C PRO A 255 -17.58 10.36 -13.13
N ALA A 256 -18.48 9.63 -12.48
CA ALA A 256 -19.86 9.39 -12.88
C ALA A 256 -20.05 8.86 -14.31
N THR A 257 -19.03 8.23 -14.89
CA THR A 257 -18.97 7.88 -16.32
C THR A 257 -19.00 6.37 -16.52
N THR A 258 -19.83 5.91 -17.44
CA THR A 258 -19.90 4.50 -17.84
C THR A 258 -18.84 4.20 -18.91
N TYR A 259 -18.00 3.20 -18.65
CA TYR A 259 -17.01 2.66 -19.57
C TYR A 259 -17.43 1.25 -20.00
N SER A 260 -17.36 0.99 -21.30
CA SER A 260 -17.42 -0.37 -21.86
C SER A 260 -16.01 -0.92 -21.98
N PHE A 261 -15.84 -2.24 -21.80
CA PHE A 261 -14.54 -2.89 -21.95
C PHE A 261 -14.63 -4.23 -22.67
N ASP A 262 -13.53 -4.58 -23.33
CA ASP A 262 -13.26 -5.87 -23.94
C ASP A 262 -11.98 -6.42 -23.30
N LEU A 263 -12.06 -7.61 -22.72
CA LEU A 263 -10.93 -8.28 -22.06
C LEU A 263 -10.68 -9.65 -22.67
N PHE A 264 -9.44 -9.94 -23.07
CA PHE A 264 -9.01 -11.28 -23.43
C PHE A 264 -7.57 -11.53 -22.99
N ALA A 265 -7.15 -12.79 -23.00
CA ALA A 265 -5.74 -13.16 -22.85
C ALA A 265 -5.27 -13.94 -24.08
N GLU A 266 -4.01 -13.76 -24.44
CA GLU A 266 -3.35 -14.37 -25.60
C GLU A 266 -2.09 -15.12 -25.14
N ASP A 267 -1.95 -16.39 -25.54
CA ASP A 267 -0.76 -17.17 -25.21
C ASP A 267 0.38 -16.98 -26.22
N ASN A 268 1.53 -17.59 -25.94
CA ASN A 268 2.72 -17.49 -26.80
C ASN A 268 2.57 -18.17 -28.18
N THR A 269 1.50 -18.94 -28.40
CA THR A 269 1.16 -19.53 -29.70
C THR A 269 0.17 -18.66 -30.50
N GLY A 270 -0.32 -17.58 -29.90
CA GLY A 270 -1.34 -16.69 -30.46
C GLY A 270 -2.77 -17.16 -30.22
N ALA A 271 -2.99 -18.23 -29.43
CA ALA A 271 -4.33 -18.65 -29.05
C ALA A 271 -4.92 -17.65 -28.04
N LYS A 272 -6.20 -17.32 -28.20
CA LYS A 272 -6.89 -16.32 -27.38
C LYS A 272 -8.01 -16.95 -26.57
N THR A 273 -8.27 -16.43 -25.37
CA THR A 273 -9.52 -16.69 -24.67
C THR A 273 -10.69 -16.10 -25.45
N THR A 274 -11.91 -16.58 -25.19
CA THR A 274 -13.11 -15.83 -25.56
C THR A 274 -13.06 -14.44 -24.93
N THR A 275 -13.38 -13.41 -25.70
CA THR A 275 -13.42 -12.03 -25.18
C THR A 275 -14.55 -11.88 -24.16
N VAL A 276 -14.19 -11.41 -22.96
CA VAL A 276 -15.13 -11.00 -21.93
C VAL A 276 -15.47 -9.54 -22.17
N ASN A 277 -16.70 -9.28 -22.63
CA ASN A 277 -17.19 -7.93 -22.87
C ASN A 277 -18.04 -7.46 -21.68
N GLY A 278 -17.98 -6.16 -21.38
CA GLY A 278 -18.60 -5.65 -20.18
C GLY A 278 -18.72 -4.14 -20.11
N SER A 279 -19.26 -3.67 -18.98
CA SER A 279 -19.25 -2.25 -18.64
C SER A 279 -19.19 -2.04 -17.13
N PHE A 280 -18.67 -0.90 -16.73
CA PHE A 280 -18.70 -0.42 -15.35
C PHE A 280 -18.90 1.10 -15.33
N LYS A 281 -19.40 1.63 -14.22
CA LYS A 281 -19.55 3.07 -13.99
C LYS A 281 -18.61 3.51 -12.88
N THR A 282 -17.85 4.59 -13.08
CA THR A 282 -17.06 5.23 -12.02
C THR A 282 -17.98 5.89 -10.98
N ALA A 283 -17.49 6.04 -9.75
CA ALA A 283 -18.19 6.77 -8.68
C ALA A 283 -18.40 8.24 -9.06
N ASP A 284 -19.35 8.89 -8.41
CA ASP A 284 -19.51 10.34 -8.48
C ASP A 284 -18.28 11.04 -7.84
N PHE A 285 -18.01 12.29 -8.22
CA PHE A 285 -16.92 13.07 -7.64
C PHE A 285 -17.31 13.57 -6.25
N ASP A 286 -16.44 13.39 -5.26
CA ASP A 286 -16.68 13.80 -3.87
C ASP A 286 -15.42 14.38 -3.19
N ILE A 287 -15.62 15.34 -2.29
CA ILE A 287 -14.64 15.76 -1.28
C ILE A 287 -14.73 14.76 -0.12
N LEU A 288 -13.64 14.02 0.10
CA LEU A 288 -13.59 12.97 1.12
C LEU A 288 -13.33 13.52 2.52
N SER A 289 -12.57 14.60 2.62
CA SER A 289 -12.29 15.28 3.88
C SER A 289 -11.87 16.73 3.66
N SER A 290 -12.10 17.55 4.69
CA SER A 290 -11.60 18.91 4.79
C SER A 290 -11.31 19.23 6.26
N SER A 291 -10.26 20.01 6.51
CA SER A 291 -9.94 20.52 7.83
C SER A 291 -9.23 21.87 7.75
N ILE A 292 -9.31 22.63 8.83
CA ILE A 292 -8.52 23.84 9.02
C ILE A 292 -7.82 23.73 10.37
N ASP A 293 -6.51 23.88 10.33
CA ASP A 293 -5.67 23.96 11.52
C ASP A 293 -5.08 25.36 11.63
N GLN A 294 -5.22 25.96 12.80
CA GLN A 294 -4.64 27.26 13.05
C GLN A 294 -3.12 27.13 13.22
N ILE A 295 -2.35 27.95 12.50
CA ILE A 295 -0.87 27.90 12.53
C ILE A 295 -0.24 29.16 13.13
N ALA A 296 -0.96 30.29 13.14
CA ALA A 296 -0.64 31.49 13.91
C ALA A 296 -1.92 32.30 14.17
N GLU A 297 -1.82 33.37 14.97
CA GLU A 297 -2.95 34.29 15.27
C GLU A 297 -3.59 34.90 14.01
N ASP A 298 -2.83 35.07 12.93
CA ASP A 298 -3.25 35.68 11.67
C ASP A 298 -3.21 34.73 10.46
N SER A 299 -2.99 33.43 10.71
CA SER A 299 -2.94 32.44 9.63
C SER A 299 -3.38 31.04 10.05
N ALA A 300 -3.94 30.33 9.07
CA ALA A 300 -4.41 28.95 9.22
C ALA A 300 -4.05 28.15 7.97
N VAL A 301 -3.84 26.85 8.11
CA VAL A 301 -3.70 25.94 6.97
C VAL A 301 -5.01 25.23 6.74
N ILE A 302 -5.51 25.29 5.51
CA ILE A 302 -6.65 24.47 5.06
C ILE A 302 -6.11 23.26 4.32
N THR A 303 -6.65 22.08 4.63
CA THR A 303 -6.32 20.84 3.93
C THR A 303 -7.59 20.14 3.48
N TRP A 304 -7.53 19.47 2.34
CA TRP A 304 -8.66 18.70 1.82
C TRP A 304 -8.19 17.50 1.00
N SER A 305 -9.08 16.52 0.84
CA SER A 305 -8.86 15.39 -0.06
C SER A 305 -10.10 15.09 -0.90
N THR A 306 -9.88 14.61 -2.13
CA THR A 306 -10.91 14.28 -3.12
C THR A 306 -10.73 12.86 -3.66
N ASN A 307 -11.80 12.28 -4.19
CA ASN A 307 -11.77 10.92 -4.76
C ASN A 307 -11.26 10.85 -6.22
N ALA A 308 -10.96 12.00 -6.84
CA ALA A 308 -10.34 12.16 -8.15
C ALA A 308 -9.46 13.42 -8.19
N LEU A 309 -8.59 13.56 -9.20
CA LEU A 309 -7.75 14.76 -9.38
C LEU A 309 -8.60 16.02 -9.59
N ALA A 310 -8.41 17.00 -8.72
CA ALA A 310 -9.24 18.19 -8.71
C ALA A 310 -8.43 19.50 -8.66
N THR A 311 -8.94 20.53 -9.32
CA THR A 311 -8.65 21.94 -8.98
C THR A 311 -9.64 22.39 -7.91
N ALA A 312 -9.38 23.51 -7.23
CA ALA A 312 -10.31 24.00 -6.20
C ALA A 312 -10.30 25.52 -6.08
N ASP A 313 -11.46 26.09 -5.79
CA ASP A 313 -11.60 27.47 -5.35
C ASP A 313 -11.98 27.48 -3.87
N ILE A 314 -11.20 28.20 -3.07
CA ILE A 314 -11.41 28.30 -1.62
C ILE A 314 -11.82 29.71 -1.29
N VAL A 315 -13.03 29.87 -0.78
CA VAL A 315 -13.59 31.16 -0.36
C VAL A 315 -13.63 31.22 1.16
N VAL A 316 -12.76 32.05 1.75
CA VAL A 316 -12.73 32.32 3.19
C VAL A 316 -13.52 33.58 3.47
N SER A 317 -14.48 33.52 4.38
CA SER A 317 -15.34 34.62 4.80
C SER A 317 -15.23 34.82 6.31
N GLY A 318 -15.06 36.07 6.76
CA GLY A 318 -15.13 36.43 8.18
C GLY A 318 -16.57 36.74 8.62
N GLU A 319 -16.82 36.63 9.91
CA GLU A 319 -18.12 36.99 10.51
C GLU A 319 -18.54 38.43 10.13
N GLY A 320 -19.81 38.61 9.76
CA GLY A 320 -20.34 39.91 9.32
C GLY A 320 -19.87 40.38 7.94
N GLY A 321 -19.11 39.56 7.19
CA GLY A 321 -18.69 39.87 5.81
C GLY A 321 -17.55 40.88 5.69
N ALA A 322 -16.91 41.26 6.80
CA ALA A 322 -15.84 42.25 6.83
C ALA A 322 -14.49 41.73 6.26
N TYR A 323 -14.39 40.42 6.03
CA TYR A 323 -13.23 39.76 5.43
C TYR A 323 -13.72 38.77 4.38
N SER A 324 -13.10 38.80 3.19
CA SER A 324 -13.26 37.75 2.18
C SER A 324 -11.94 37.56 1.44
N LYS A 325 -11.53 36.30 1.25
CA LYS A 325 -10.35 35.93 0.48
C LYS A 325 -10.67 34.73 -0.39
N THR A 326 -10.31 34.81 -1.67
CA THR A 326 -10.39 33.69 -2.61
C THR A 326 -8.99 33.16 -2.89
N ILE A 327 -8.81 31.85 -2.79
CA ILE A 327 -7.58 31.14 -3.14
C ILE A 327 -7.94 30.18 -4.28
N ASN A 328 -7.24 30.30 -5.42
CA ASN A 328 -7.48 29.46 -6.59
C ASN A 328 -6.35 28.44 -6.70
N VAL A 329 -6.70 27.16 -6.67
CA VAL A 329 -5.80 26.03 -6.76
C VAL A 329 -5.91 25.46 -8.17
N SER A 330 -5.05 25.96 -9.06
CA SER A 330 -5.12 25.66 -10.50
C SER A 330 -4.37 24.38 -10.90
N THR A 331 -3.48 23.87 -10.04
CA THR A 331 -2.79 22.60 -10.27
C THR A 331 -3.64 21.46 -9.73
N PRO A 332 -4.06 20.50 -10.57
CA PRO A 332 -4.85 19.36 -10.10
C PRO A 332 -4.14 18.52 -9.04
N THR A 333 -4.84 18.18 -7.97
CA THR A 333 -4.37 17.27 -6.91
C THR A 333 -5.52 16.49 -6.28
N LYS A 334 -5.22 15.32 -5.70
CA LYS A 334 -6.17 14.59 -4.82
C LYS A 334 -6.11 15.05 -3.38
N ASN A 335 -4.99 15.63 -2.96
CA ASN A 335 -4.76 16.12 -1.61
C ASN A 335 -4.21 17.54 -1.71
N GLY A 336 -4.98 18.50 -1.24
CA GLY A 336 -4.62 19.91 -1.29
C GLY A 336 -4.28 20.48 0.08
N SER A 337 -3.44 21.51 0.08
CA SER A 337 -3.10 22.28 1.26
C SER A 337 -2.79 23.71 0.87
N GLU A 338 -3.43 24.68 1.53
CA GLU A 338 -3.22 26.10 1.29
C GLU A 338 -3.10 26.86 2.61
N ILE A 339 -2.30 27.92 2.61
CA ILE A 339 -2.18 28.80 3.78
C ILE A 339 -3.05 30.03 3.59
N ILE A 340 -3.95 30.23 4.56
CA ILE A 340 -4.75 31.44 4.71
C ILE A 340 -3.92 32.42 5.53
N HIS A 341 -3.74 33.63 5.00
CA HIS A 341 -2.93 34.70 5.61
C HIS A 341 -3.80 35.92 5.89
N ASN A 342 -3.31 36.79 6.77
CA ASN A 342 -3.91 38.09 7.11
C ASN A 342 -5.31 37.97 7.73
N LEU A 343 -5.50 36.91 8.52
CA LEU A 343 -6.67 36.82 9.39
C LEU A 343 -6.52 37.85 10.50
N LYS A 344 -7.61 38.55 10.83
CA LYS A 344 -7.69 39.34 12.04
C LYS A 344 -7.76 38.40 13.25
N PRO A 345 -6.92 38.59 14.28
CA PRO A 345 -6.94 37.80 15.51
C PRO A 345 -8.29 37.83 16.22
N GLY A 346 -8.59 36.79 17.01
CA GLY A 346 -9.80 36.70 17.85
C GLY A 346 -11.14 36.57 17.10
N GLN A 347 -11.14 36.46 15.77
CA GLN A 347 -12.34 36.40 14.93
C GLN A 347 -12.71 34.98 14.50
N SER A 348 -13.99 34.79 14.17
CA SER A 348 -14.51 33.56 13.55
C SER A 348 -14.57 33.68 12.03
N TYR A 349 -14.23 32.60 11.34
CA TYR A 349 -14.22 32.49 9.89
C TYR A 349 -14.93 31.22 9.43
N SER A 350 -15.48 31.26 8.23
CA SER A 350 -15.87 30.08 7.46
C SER A 350 -15.03 30.00 6.18
N ALA A 351 -14.62 28.80 5.80
CA ALA A 351 -14.03 28.54 4.50
C ALA A 351 -14.91 27.56 3.74
N THR A 352 -15.28 27.93 2.51
CA THR A 352 -15.94 27.06 1.55
C THR A 352 -14.90 26.58 0.55
N ILE A 353 -14.78 25.27 0.39
CA ILE A 353 -13.98 24.64 -0.65
C ILE A 353 -14.93 24.17 -1.74
N ASP A 354 -14.80 24.72 -2.93
CA ASP A 354 -15.47 24.26 -4.14
C ASP A 354 -14.44 23.53 -5.01
N ALA A 355 -14.51 22.21 -5.06
CA ALA A 355 -13.58 21.40 -5.84
C ALA A 355 -14.13 21.12 -7.25
N TYR A 356 -13.24 20.95 -8.23
CA TYR A 356 -13.58 20.73 -9.63
C TYR A 356 -12.77 19.59 -10.20
N ASP A 357 -13.44 18.58 -10.76
CA ASP A 357 -12.78 17.53 -11.52
C ASP A 357 -12.01 18.14 -12.70
N SER A 358 -10.70 17.89 -12.72
CA SER A 358 -9.76 18.49 -13.67
C SER A 358 -9.57 17.66 -14.94
N LEU A 359 -9.99 16.39 -14.93
CA LEU A 359 -9.84 15.51 -16.08
C LEU A 359 -11.00 15.76 -17.05
N HIS A 360 -10.70 16.52 -18.12
CA HIS A 360 -11.55 16.75 -19.29
C HIS A 360 -12.74 17.70 -19.07
N ALA A 361 -12.52 18.81 -18.37
CA ALA A 361 -13.38 19.99 -18.47
C ALA A 361 -13.34 20.49 -19.93
N THR A 362 -14.39 20.25 -20.71
CA THR A 362 -14.46 20.78 -22.07
C THR A 362 -14.79 22.27 -22.01
N ALA A 363 -14.44 23.04 -23.06
CA ALA A 363 -14.75 24.48 -23.11
C ALA A 363 -16.27 24.80 -23.03
N ALA A 364 -17.14 23.79 -23.15
CA ALA A 364 -18.59 23.90 -22.97
C ALA A 364 -19.05 23.80 -21.50
N ASP A 365 -18.19 23.35 -20.58
CA ASP A 365 -18.48 23.22 -19.15
C ASP A 365 -18.15 24.51 -18.35
N ILE A 366 -17.62 25.53 -19.02
CA ILE A 366 -17.11 26.78 -18.42
C ILE A 366 -18.23 27.67 -17.83
N ASP A 367 -19.46 27.57 -18.32
CA ASP A 367 -20.50 28.58 -18.04
C ASP A 367 -21.53 28.18 -16.95
N LYS A 368 -21.38 26.99 -16.37
CA LYS A 368 -22.08 26.56 -15.14
C LYS A 368 -21.21 25.53 -14.41
N PRO A 369 -20.42 25.89 -13.40
CA PRO A 369 -19.76 24.89 -12.58
C PRO A 369 -20.86 24.17 -11.78
N LYS A 370 -21.40 23.07 -12.30
CA LYS A 370 -22.34 22.24 -11.53
C LYS A 370 -21.49 21.52 -10.48
N HIS A 371 -21.35 22.21 -9.35
CA HIS A 371 -20.70 21.84 -8.10
C HIS A 371 -20.35 20.35 -7.99
N THR A 372 -19.06 20.07 -8.08
CA THR A 372 -18.42 18.80 -7.75
C THR A 372 -18.01 18.88 -6.28
N ASP A 373 -19.03 18.79 -5.43
CA ASP A 373 -18.99 18.83 -3.96
C ASP A 373 -18.40 20.12 -3.33
N SER A 374 -19.05 20.57 -2.25
CA SER A 374 -18.67 21.77 -1.51
C SER A 374 -18.56 21.44 -0.04
N SER A 375 -17.44 21.82 0.58
CA SER A 375 -17.23 21.59 2.00
C SER A 375 -17.08 22.92 2.74
N VAL A 376 -17.71 23.05 3.91
CA VAL A 376 -17.62 24.24 4.76
C VAL A 376 -16.96 23.89 6.08
N VAL A 377 -15.90 24.61 6.42
CA VAL A 377 -15.19 24.50 7.70
C VAL A 377 -15.26 25.83 8.43
N VAL A 378 -15.59 25.81 9.73
CA VAL A 378 -15.63 26.99 10.59
C VAL A 378 -14.47 26.93 11.58
N PHE A 379 -13.76 28.03 11.76
CA PHE A 379 -12.62 28.11 12.68
C PHE A 379 -12.48 29.51 13.31
N GLY A 380 -11.85 29.57 14.47
CA GLY A 380 -11.49 30.82 15.13
C GLY A 380 -9.99 31.09 14.99
N SER A 381 -9.61 32.34 14.76
CA SER A 381 -8.22 32.78 14.96
C SER A 381 -7.95 33.04 16.43
N SER A 382 -6.76 32.72 16.91
CA SER A 382 -6.28 33.07 18.26
C SER A 382 -6.23 34.58 18.43
N SER A 383 -6.49 35.07 19.65
CA SER A 383 -6.37 36.49 20.00
C SER A 383 -4.91 36.93 20.05
N PHE A 384 -4.65 38.18 19.63
CA PHE A 384 -3.36 38.86 19.77
C PHE A 384 -3.47 39.86 20.93
N TYR A 385 -2.70 39.65 22.01
CA TYR A 385 -2.80 40.44 23.25
C TYR A 385 -1.43 40.66 23.91
N ALA A 386 -1.35 41.70 24.74
CA ALA A 386 -0.19 41.94 25.59
C ALA A 386 -0.24 41.00 26.82
N THR A 387 0.89 40.35 27.12
CA THR A 387 1.07 39.49 28.29
C THR A 387 2.12 40.07 29.23
N ASP A 388 2.17 39.55 30.45
CA ASP A 388 3.23 39.85 31.42
C ASP A 388 3.43 41.35 31.64
N LEU A 389 2.34 42.13 31.78
CA LEU A 389 2.44 43.49 32.34
C LEU A 389 3.00 43.37 33.76
N GLY A 390 4.32 43.51 33.87
CA GLY A 390 5.03 43.44 35.13
C GLY A 390 4.77 44.67 35.99
N SER A 391 5.32 44.67 37.22
CA SER A 391 5.34 45.89 38.04
C SER A 391 6.10 46.98 37.30
N VAL A 392 5.49 48.17 37.18
CA VAL A 392 6.16 49.36 36.65
C VAL A 392 7.27 49.76 37.61
N VAL A 393 8.49 49.94 37.10
CA VAL A 393 9.62 50.42 37.92
C VAL A 393 9.67 51.94 37.79
N THR A 394 9.47 52.64 38.90
CA THR A 394 9.38 54.10 38.93
C THR A 394 10.61 54.74 39.55
N SER A 395 10.83 56.00 39.19
CA SER A 395 11.69 56.93 39.91
C SER A 395 10.87 58.19 40.23
N ASN A 396 11.50 59.24 40.75
CA ASN A 396 10.83 60.53 40.95
C ASN A 396 10.47 61.26 39.66
N SER A 397 10.95 60.82 38.49
CA SER A 397 10.71 61.52 37.21
C SER A 397 10.65 60.62 35.98
N SER A 398 10.65 59.29 36.18
CA SER A 398 10.60 58.30 35.10
C SER A 398 9.83 57.06 35.49
N ALA A 399 9.39 56.28 34.51
CA ALA A 399 8.79 54.98 34.70
C ALA A 399 9.22 54.02 33.58
N GLU A 400 9.60 52.79 33.94
CA GLU A 400 9.85 51.70 32.99
C GLU A 400 8.66 50.74 32.96
N ILE A 401 8.05 50.61 31.79
CA ILE A 401 6.90 49.73 31.55
C ILE A 401 7.34 48.60 30.64
N ARG A 402 7.07 47.36 31.06
CA ARG A 402 7.46 46.13 30.36
C ARG A 402 6.24 45.24 30.13
N TRP A 403 6.18 44.66 28.95
CA TRP A 403 5.18 43.66 28.58
C TRP A 403 5.76 42.75 27.49
N ASN A 404 5.12 41.62 27.24
CA ASN A 404 5.42 40.74 26.12
C ASN A 404 4.22 40.72 25.16
N THR A 405 4.44 40.29 23.92
CA THR A 405 3.38 39.93 22.98
C THR A 405 3.50 38.44 22.70
N ALA A 406 2.39 37.69 22.78
CA ALA A 406 2.32 36.22 22.83
C ALA A 406 3.00 35.48 21.65
N SER A 407 4.33 35.55 21.56
CA SER A 407 5.21 35.03 20.49
C SER A 407 5.21 35.80 19.15
N LYS A 408 4.61 36.98 19.07
CA LYS A 408 4.53 37.78 17.82
C LYS A 408 5.40 39.04 17.87
N LEU A 409 6.22 39.22 16.83
CA LEU A 409 7.02 40.44 16.63
C LEU A 409 6.10 41.64 16.36
N SER A 410 6.22 42.67 17.19
CA SER A 410 5.34 43.84 17.15
C SER A 410 6.03 45.11 17.65
N ASP A 411 5.48 46.28 17.33
CA ASP A 411 5.98 47.55 17.85
C ASP A 411 5.67 47.73 19.35
N SER A 412 6.28 48.73 19.98
CA SER A 412 6.15 48.97 21.42
C SER A 412 5.69 50.39 21.71
N PHE A 413 4.41 50.61 22.03
CA PHE A 413 3.90 51.92 22.39
C PHE A 413 3.20 51.93 23.75
N VAL A 414 3.48 52.98 24.53
CA VAL A 414 2.78 53.31 25.76
C VAL A 414 2.07 54.65 25.61
N LYS A 415 0.77 54.65 25.87
CA LYS A 415 -0.05 55.85 26.06
C LYS A 415 -0.20 56.11 27.55
N TYR A 416 0.07 57.31 28.04
CA TYR A 416 0.04 57.64 29.48
C TYR A 416 -0.53 59.05 29.76
N TRP A 417 -1.23 59.22 30.89
CA TRP A 417 -1.88 60.49 31.26
C TRP A 417 -2.03 60.68 32.77
N GLU A 418 -2.21 61.95 33.18
CA GLU A 418 -2.53 62.35 34.55
C GLU A 418 -4.05 62.46 34.73
N GLY A 419 -4.57 62.11 35.91
CA GLY A 419 -5.99 62.25 36.24
C GLY A 419 -6.90 61.27 35.48
N ALA A 420 -8.20 61.55 35.41
CA ALA A 420 -9.20 60.61 34.89
C ALA A 420 -9.36 60.63 33.35
N ASP A 421 -8.87 61.66 32.66
CA ASP A 421 -9.18 61.90 31.25
C ASP A 421 -8.05 61.43 30.32
N GLU A 422 -8.29 60.31 29.62
CA GLU A 422 -7.39 59.74 28.63
C GLU A 422 -7.17 60.66 27.41
N ALA A 423 -8.05 61.64 27.17
CA ALA A 423 -7.91 62.58 26.05
C ALA A 423 -6.63 63.44 26.14
N ASN A 424 -6.07 63.61 27.35
CA ASN A 424 -4.83 64.36 27.57
C ASN A 424 -3.57 63.49 27.54
N ALA A 425 -3.67 62.27 27.03
CA ALA A 425 -2.57 61.33 27.04
C ALA A 425 -1.45 61.69 26.08
N SER A 426 -0.22 61.45 26.55
CA SER A 426 0.99 61.42 25.74
C SER A 426 1.26 59.99 25.26
N VAL A 427 1.95 59.84 24.14
CA VAL A 427 2.33 58.54 23.58
C VAL A 427 3.85 58.51 23.38
N LEU A 428 4.49 57.45 23.86
CA LEU A 428 5.92 57.20 23.67
C LEU A 428 6.13 55.74 23.30
N GLY A 429 7.08 55.47 22.41
CA GLY A 429 7.32 54.11 21.96
C GLY A 429 8.40 53.99 20.88
N SER A 430 8.45 52.81 20.27
CA SER A 430 9.37 52.44 19.20
C SER A 430 8.65 51.61 18.15
N LEU A 431 9.02 51.80 16.87
CA LEU A 431 8.57 50.96 15.75
C LEU A 431 9.41 49.69 15.59
N THR A 432 10.45 49.50 16.40
CA THR A 432 11.26 48.27 16.38
C THR A 432 10.41 47.08 16.78
N LEU A 433 10.43 46.02 15.98
CA LEU A 433 9.62 44.84 16.24
C LEU A 433 10.33 43.89 17.23
N ASP A 434 9.67 43.57 18.33
CA ASP A 434 10.13 42.61 19.34
C ASP A 434 8.94 41.80 19.91
N VAL A 435 9.25 40.74 20.66
CA VAL A 435 8.29 39.98 21.48
C VAL A 435 8.34 40.40 22.95
N ALA A 436 9.45 41.01 23.40
CA ALA A 436 9.63 41.56 24.73
C ALA A 436 9.85 43.07 24.65
N HIS A 437 8.98 43.82 25.31
CA HIS A 437 8.89 45.26 25.16
C HIS A 437 9.34 45.99 26.43
N LEU A 438 10.03 47.12 26.25
CA LEU A 438 10.40 48.04 27.32
C LEU A 438 10.28 49.48 26.81
N VAL A 439 9.45 50.28 27.48
CA VAL A 439 9.36 51.72 27.26
C VAL A 439 9.68 52.47 28.54
N THR A 440 10.66 53.38 28.46
CA THR A 440 11.06 54.27 29.57
C THR A 440 10.47 55.66 29.38
N LEU A 441 9.43 55.98 30.15
CA LEU A 441 8.86 57.32 30.25
C LEU A 441 9.80 58.23 31.04
N ARG A 442 9.95 59.50 30.64
CA ARG A 442 10.84 60.49 31.30
C ARG A 442 10.16 61.84 31.43
N GLY A 443 10.63 62.67 32.36
CA GLY A 443 10.11 64.02 32.59
C GLY A 443 8.77 64.03 33.32
N LEU A 444 8.47 62.99 34.08
CA LEU A 444 7.25 62.89 34.89
C LEU A 444 7.37 63.74 36.15
N LYS A 445 6.24 64.22 36.68
CA LYS A 445 6.21 64.94 37.96
C LYS A 445 6.35 63.95 39.10
N SER A 446 7.16 64.26 40.11
CA SER A 446 7.33 63.42 41.31
C SER A 446 6.04 63.32 42.13
N GLY A 447 5.85 62.21 42.85
CA GLY A 447 4.68 61.97 43.70
C GLY A 447 3.33 62.02 42.97
N THR A 448 3.32 61.79 41.65
CA THR A 448 2.12 61.90 40.81
C THR A 448 1.70 60.53 40.30
N THR A 449 0.41 60.23 40.38
CA THR A 449 -0.19 59.02 39.79
C THR A 449 -0.49 59.23 38.31
N TYR A 450 -0.01 58.31 37.49
CA TYR A 450 -0.28 58.24 36.06
C TYR A 450 -1.08 56.97 35.74
N ASN A 451 -2.00 57.09 34.78
CA ASN A 451 -2.60 55.96 34.10
C ASN A 451 -1.80 55.67 32.83
N TYR A 452 -1.78 54.41 32.41
CA TYR A 452 -1.16 54.02 31.15
C TYR A 452 -1.91 52.88 30.46
N LYS A 453 -1.74 52.80 29.14
CA LYS A 453 -2.12 51.68 28.29
C LYS A 453 -0.95 51.32 27.38
N VAL A 454 -0.67 50.04 27.23
CA VAL A 454 0.30 49.51 26.29
C VAL A 454 -0.43 49.02 25.05
N TYR A 455 0.15 49.25 23.88
CA TYR A 455 -0.35 48.72 22.63
C TYR A 455 0.83 48.29 21.78
N SER A 456 0.65 47.15 21.12
CA SER A 456 1.61 46.64 20.17
C SER A 456 0.90 46.33 18.86
N LYS A 457 1.53 46.71 17.76
CA LYS A 457 1.07 46.47 16.40
C LYS A 457 2.04 45.56 15.69
N ASP A 458 1.55 44.47 15.13
CA ASP A 458 2.37 43.58 14.31
C ASP A 458 2.65 44.18 12.92
N ALA A 459 3.51 43.51 12.14
CA ALA A 459 3.84 43.94 10.78
C ALA A 459 2.63 43.95 9.82
N ASN A 460 1.55 43.25 10.16
CA ASN A 460 0.32 43.15 9.37
C ASN A 460 -0.72 44.20 9.78
N GLY A 461 -0.41 45.02 10.79
CA GLY A 461 -1.27 46.09 11.28
C GLY A 461 -2.28 45.65 12.34
N ASN A 462 -2.22 44.40 12.81
CA ASN A 462 -3.07 43.92 13.90
C ASN A 462 -2.61 44.56 15.22
N LEU A 463 -3.55 45.05 16.02
CA LEU A 463 -3.29 45.67 17.32
C LEU A 463 -3.61 44.67 18.43
N THR A 464 -2.82 44.70 19.52
CA THR A 464 -3.16 43.98 20.75
C THR A 464 -4.53 44.43 21.24
N GLU A 465 -5.47 43.49 21.38
CA GLU A 465 -6.81 43.78 21.88
C GLU A 465 -6.82 44.09 23.38
N ASP A 466 -7.84 44.83 23.82
CA ASP A 466 -8.20 44.95 25.25
C ASP A 466 -8.98 43.71 25.65
N VAL A 467 -8.27 42.68 26.11
CA VAL A 467 -8.89 41.39 26.47
C VAL A 467 -9.20 41.38 27.96
N GLU A 468 -10.49 41.44 28.32
CA GLU A 468 -10.97 41.31 29.70
C GLU A 468 -11.01 39.82 30.16
N ILE A 469 -9.98 39.04 29.84
CA ILE A 469 -9.85 37.64 30.29
C ILE A 469 -8.70 37.57 31.31
N GLY A 470 -9.04 37.65 32.60
CA GLY A 470 -8.08 37.50 33.71
C GLY A 470 -7.24 38.74 34.04
N THR A 471 -6.00 38.54 34.50
CA THR A 471 -5.07 39.58 35.00
C THR A 471 -4.32 40.35 33.91
N ASN A 472 -4.50 40.01 32.63
CA ASN A 472 -3.75 40.59 31.52
C ASN A 472 -4.47 41.82 30.95
N LYS A 473 -4.55 42.89 31.76
CA LYS A 473 -5.01 44.19 31.26
C LYS A 473 -3.87 44.82 30.48
N ASN A 474 -4.12 45.30 29.27
CA ASN A 474 -3.15 46.15 28.54
C ASN A 474 -3.03 47.56 29.15
N GLN A 475 -3.49 47.76 30.39
CA GLN A 475 -3.61 49.05 31.04
C GLN A 475 -3.42 48.94 32.56
N GLY A 476 -2.94 50.02 33.16
CA GLY A 476 -2.71 50.08 34.60
C GLY A 476 -2.47 51.50 35.11
N THR A 477 -2.05 51.58 36.36
CA THR A 477 -1.60 52.82 37.01
C THR A 477 -0.22 52.64 37.64
N PHE A 478 0.52 53.72 37.77
CA PHE A 478 1.75 53.79 38.56
C PHE A 478 1.87 55.15 39.23
N GLU A 479 2.66 55.23 40.30
CA GLU A 479 2.96 56.47 41.00
C GLU A 479 4.47 56.69 40.98
N THR A 480 4.90 57.86 40.51
CA THR A 480 6.32 58.24 40.58
C THR A 480 6.74 58.47 42.02
N ASP A 481 7.98 58.18 42.36
CA ASP A 481 8.48 58.41 43.70
C ASP A 481 8.39 59.88 44.10
N ASN A 482 8.22 60.12 45.40
CA ASN A 482 8.32 61.47 45.92
C ASN A 482 9.76 61.96 45.81
N PHE A 483 9.94 63.20 45.33
CA PHE A 483 11.21 63.89 45.45
C PHE A 483 11.28 64.52 46.84
N THR A 484 12.07 63.95 47.73
CA THR A 484 12.20 64.45 49.11
C THR A 484 13.63 64.87 49.43
N ILE A 485 13.74 65.94 50.20
CA ILE A 485 14.99 66.38 50.83
C ILE A 485 14.99 65.96 52.29
N SER A 486 16.08 65.36 52.75
CA SER A 486 16.29 64.97 54.14
C SER A 486 17.52 65.66 54.72
N ILE A 487 17.45 65.95 56.02
CA ILE A 487 18.55 66.51 56.81
C ILE A 487 18.74 65.55 58.00
N SER A 488 19.89 64.89 58.10
CA SER A 488 20.15 63.89 59.14
C SER A 488 20.99 64.46 60.30
N GLY A 489 20.62 64.15 61.55
CA GLY A 489 21.32 64.59 62.77
C GLY A 489 20.97 66.02 63.22
N ALA A 490 21.72 66.60 64.17
CA ALA A 490 21.72 68.05 64.35
C ALA A 490 22.27 68.64 63.04
N GLY A 491 21.36 68.95 62.11
CA GLY A 491 21.57 69.06 60.66
C GLY A 491 22.48 70.17 60.16
N TYR A 492 23.32 70.69 61.03
CA TYR A 492 24.31 71.70 60.75
C TYR A 492 25.48 71.59 61.73
N SER A 493 26.69 71.90 61.26
CA SER A 493 27.80 72.26 62.14
C SER A 493 28.04 73.76 62.02
N ALA A 494 28.13 74.45 63.16
CA ALA A 494 28.40 75.87 63.20
C ALA A 494 29.78 76.12 63.81
N THR A 495 30.59 76.93 63.13
CA THR A 495 31.75 77.60 63.72
C THR A 495 31.39 79.06 64.03
N THR A 496 32.33 79.85 64.53
CA THR A 496 32.10 81.28 64.78
C THR A 496 31.71 82.07 63.52
N ASN A 497 32.10 81.60 62.32
CA ASN A 497 31.88 82.33 61.06
C ASN A 497 31.29 81.48 59.92
N SER A 498 30.90 80.22 60.16
CA SER A 498 30.34 79.36 59.10
C SER A 498 29.29 78.41 59.64
N VAL A 499 28.31 78.08 58.80
CA VAL A 499 27.36 76.99 59.04
C VAL A 499 27.47 76.02 57.87
N THR A 500 27.73 74.75 58.15
CA THR A 500 27.71 73.69 57.15
C THR A 500 26.42 72.90 57.32
N VAL A 501 25.51 72.97 56.35
CA VAL A 501 24.30 72.15 56.29
C VAL A 501 24.56 70.94 55.40
N THR A 502 24.31 69.75 55.93
CA THR A 502 24.39 68.52 55.12
C THR A 502 22.98 68.03 54.84
N SER A 503 22.59 68.03 53.57
CA SER A 503 21.33 67.47 53.11
C SER A 503 21.58 66.30 52.15
N SER A 504 20.60 65.42 52.03
CA SER A 504 20.53 64.39 50.99
C SER A 504 19.18 64.47 50.30
N THR A 505 19.12 64.05 49.04
CA THR A 505 17.87 63.92 48.29
C THR A 505 17.61 62.44 48.02
N THR A 506 16.35 62.06 47.91
CA THR A 506 15.95 60.74 47.42
C THR A 506 14.99 60.93 46.24
N PRO A 507 15.28 60.36 45.05
CA PRO A 507 16.53 59.68 44.69
C PRO A 507 17.76 60.63 44.70
N ASP A 508 18.96 60.04 44.69
CA ASP A 508 20.23 60.78 44.70
C ASP A 508 20.47 61.40 43.32
N VAL A 509 20.15 62.69 43.19
CA VAL A 509 20.23 63.44 41.92
C VAL A 509 20.91 64.78 42.15
N GLU A 510 21.69 65.22 41.16
CA GLU A 510 22.31 66.55 41.18
C GLU A 510 21.22 67.62 41.24
N THR A 511 21.24 68.40 42.31
CA THR A 511 20.21 69.39 42.62
C THR A 511 20.88 70.69 42.98
N ASN A 512 20.31 71.80 42.52
CA ASN A 512 20.67 73.10 43.06
C ASN A 512 20.17 73.16 44.51
N ARG A 513 21.09 73.38 45.44
CA ARG A 513 20.79 73.46 46.86
C ARG A 513 20.97 74.89 47.32
N PHE A 514 19.91 75.45 47.88
CA PHE A 514 19.92 76.79 48.47
C PHE A 514 19.73 76.65 49.99
N VAL A 515 20.48 77.42 50.76
CA VAL A 515 20.33 77.51 52.23
C VAL A 515 19.94 78.94 52.56
N GLU A 516 18.72 79.14 53.05
CA GLU A 516 18.26 80.42 53.56
C GLU A 516 18.46 80.47 55.08
N ILE A 517 19.11 81.52 55.58
CA ILE A 517 19.35 81.75 57.01
C ILE A 517 18.55 82.97 57.44
N ASP A 518 17.50 82.77 58.25
CA ASP A 518 16.68 83.85 58.81
C ASP A 518 17.04 84.12 60.28
N ASN A 519 17.35 85.38 60.60
CA ASN A 519 17.66 85.84 61.95
C ASN A 519 16.41 86.41 62.64
N LYS A 520 15.41 85.57 62.91
CA LYS A 520 14.21 86.00 63.67
C LYS A 520 14.44 85.94 65.17
N LYS A 521 14.91 87.03 65.77
CA LYS A 521 14.78 87.28 67.22
C LYS A 521 13.69 88.34 67.46
N ARG A 522 12.55 87.94 68.05
CA ARG A 522 11.45 88.82 68.47
C ARG A 522 11.94 89.86 69.49
N GLY A 523 11.78 91.14 69.21
CA GLY A 523 11.88 92.23 70.19
C GLY A 523 12.16 93.62 69.58
N ILE A 524 11.09 94.40 69.35
CA ILE A 524 10.93 95.87 69.32
C ILE A 524 12.02 96.74 68.62
N ASP A 525 11.51 97.60 67.71
CA ASP A 525 12.07 98.80 67.06
C ASP A 525 13.01 98.69 65.85
N SER A 526 12.39 98.94 64.69
CA SER A 526 12.86 99.76 63.56
C SER A 526 13.94 99.24 62.58
N LEU A 527 13.63 99.48 61.29
CA LEU A 527 14.51 99.71 60.13
C LEU A 527 15.11 98.50 59.35
N THR A 528 14.55 98.33 58.15
CA THR A 528 15.20 98.15 56.83
C THR A 528 16.24 97.04 56.59
N THR A 529 15.81 96.13 55.70
CA THR A 529 16.52 95.51 54.54
C THR A 529 17.80 94.70 54.72
N GLY A 530 17.78 93.50 54.13
CA GLY A 530 18.98 92.88 53.56
C GLY A 530 18.98 91.36 53.62
N SER A 531 18.09 90.67 52.88
CA SER A 531 18.34 89.27 52.53
C SER A 531 19.55 89.23 51.58
N LYS A 532 20.59 88.52 51.99
CA LYS A 532 21.78 88.28 51.17
C LYS A 532 21.73 86.82 50.75
N GLU A 533 21.30 86.57 49.51
CA GLU A 533 21.52 85.28 48.84
C GLU A 533 23.04 85.10 48.67
N ILE A 534 23.55 83.90 48.96
CA ILE A 534 24.92 83.47 48.67
C ILE A 534 24.85 82.35 47.65
#